data_AF-A0A367M808-F1
#
_entry.id   AF-A0A367M808-F1
#
_cell.length_a   1.000
_cell.length_b   1.000
_cell.length_c   1.000
_cell.angle_alpha   90.00
_cell.angle_beta   90.00
_cell.angle_gamma   90.00
#
_symmetry.space_group_name_H-M   'P 1'
#
loop_
_entity.id
_entity.type
_entity.pdbx_description
1 polymer ?
#
loop_
_entity_poly.entity_id
_entity_poly.type
_entity_poly.pdbx_seq_one_letter_code
_entity_poly.pdbx_strand_id
1 'polypeptide(L)'
;ITREQIGAWLMRVWDMPDDLYCALRFQQDPSYTGPNAVYANLICLTNRLLRNSGIGDGPQQAIPAALYERLGITPEKAGDAVKKVLEAEAALRELAAQFNRLPG
;
A
#
# COMPACT_ATOMS: atom_id res chain seq x y z
N ILE A 1 9.59 1.15 12.05
CA ILE A 1 9.36 1.11 10.59
C ILE A 1 8.10 1.91 10.34
N THR A 2 8.21 3.02 9.62
CA THR A 2 7.09 3.93 9.36
C THR A 2 6.39 3.53 8.05
N ARG A 3 5.13 3.96 7.88
CA ARG A 3 4.32 3.70 6.67
C ARG A 3 5.05 4.14 5.40
N GLU A 4 5.81 5.21 5.52
CA GLU A 4 6.60 5.84 4.47
C GLU A 4 7.77 4.93 4.04
N GLN A 5 8.34 4.12 4.95
CA GLN A 5 9.43 3.20 4.66
C GLN A 5 8.96 1.94 3.91
N ILE A 6 7.78 1.41 4.27
CA ILE A 6 7.17 0.28 3.55
C ILE A 6 6.67 0.74 2.18
N GLY A 7 6.10 1.94 2.10
CA GLY A 7 5.70 2.57 0.84
C GLY A 7 6.89 2.79 -0.11
N ALA A 8 8.01 3.34 0.40
CA ALA A 8 9.23 3.54 -0.38
C ALA A 8 9.85 2.20 -0.84
N TRP A 9 9.79 1.16 0.00
CA TRP A 9 10.29 -0.17 -0.36
C TRP A 9 9.43 -0.84 -1.45
N LEU A 10 8.11 -0.79 -1.32
CA LEU A 10 7.18 -1.28 -2.36
C LEU A 10 7.35 -0.53 -3.69
N MET A 11 7.51 0.80 -3.64
CA MET A 11 7.76 1.62 -4.83
C MET A 11 9.06 1.24 -5.54
N ARG A 12 10.10 0.87 -4.78
CA ARG A 12 11.38 0.41 -5.33
C ARG A 12 11.29 -0.98 -5.96
N VAL A 13 10.48 -1.87 -5.36
CA VAL A 13 10.24 -3.23 -5.88
C VAL A 13 9.34 -3.21 -7.14
N TRP A 14 8.52 -2.18 -7.32
CA TRP A 14 7.55 -2.06 -8.40
C TRP A 14 8.00 -1.23 -9.62
N ASP A 15 9.26 -0.79 -9.69
CA ASP A 15 9.88 -0.15 -10.87
C ASP A 15 9.00 0.97 -11.49
N MET A 16 8.72 2.01 -10.70
CA MET A 16 7.61 2.93 -10.99
C MET A 16 7.88 3.94 -12.14
N PRO A 17 6.99 3.99 -13.16
CA PRO A 17 6.99 5.02 -14.21
C PRO A 17 6.39 6.36 -13.76
N ASP A 18 6.73 7.45 -14.49
CA ASP A 18 6.40 8.87 -14.20
C ASP A 18 4.91 9.19 -13.95
N ASP A 19 3.99 8.32 -14.36
CA ASP A 19 2.53 8.46 -14.25
C ASP A 19 1.96 8.45 -12.81
N LEU A 20 2.79 8.13 -11.82
CA LEU A 20 2.38 7.84 -10.44
C LEU A 20 2.33 9.03 -9.47
N TYR A 21 2.71 10.22 -9.93
CA TYR A 21 2.56 11.45 -9.12
C TYR A 21 1.10 11.71 -8.70
N CYS A 22 0.14 11.45 -9.60
CA CYS A 22 -1.28 11.59 -9.29
C CYS A 22 -1.76 10.57 -8.24
N ALA A 23 -1.25 9.33 -8.27
CA ALA A 23 -1.64 8.29 -7.33
C ALA A 23 -1.25 8.64 -5.89
N LEU A 24 -0.06 9.22 -5.71
CA LEU A 24 0.40 9.73 -4.41
C LEU A 24 -0.44 10.89 -3.90
N ARG A 25 -0.89 11.79 -4.79
CA ARG A 25 -1.74 12.93 -4.45
C ARG A 25 -3.13 12.49 -3.98
N PHE A 26 -3.71 11.48 -4.61
CA PHE A 26 -5.08 11.02 -4.32
C PHE A 26 -5.14 9.73 -3.47
N GLN A 27 -4.01 9.28 -2.92
CA GLN A 27 -3.92 8.02 -2.15
C GLN A 27 -4.87 7.92 -0.92
N GLN A 28 -5.36 9.05 -0.43
CA GLN A 28 -6.29 9.11 0.71
C GLN A 28 -7.76 9.24 0.27
N ASP A 29 -8.01 9.44 -1.02
CA ASP A 29 -9.35 9.61 -1.59
C ASP A 29 -9.85 8.28 -2.17
N PRO A 30 -10.75 7.56 -1.46
CA PRO A 30 -11.31 6.30 -1.93
C PRO A 30 -12.33 6.49 -3.07
N SER A 31 -12.68 7.73 -3.39
CA SER A 31 -13.65 8.10 -4.42
C SER A 31 -13.00 8.58 -5.72
N TYR A 32 -11.67 8.55 -5.81
CA TYR A 32 -10.96 9.06 -6.98
C TYR A 32 -11.18 8.20 -8.23
N THR A 33 -11.59 8.86 -9.32
CA THR A 33 -11.88 8.25 -10.63
C THR A 33 -11.17 8.97 -11.79
N GLY A 34 -10.14 9.79 -11.49
CA GLY A 34 -9.38 10.52 -12.50
C GLY A 34 -8.34 9.66 -13.24
N PRO A 35 -7.44 10.29 -14.02
CA PRO A 35 -6.33 9.59 -14.67
C PRO A 35 -5.51 8.77 -13.67
N ASN A 36 -5.10 7.56 -14.07
CA ASN A 36 -4.30 6.68 -13.22
C ASN A 36 -4.96 6.33 -11.86
N ALA A 37 -6.29 6.44 -11.75
CA ALA A 37 -7.05 6.18 -10.52
C ALA A 37 -6.88 4.75 -9.98
N VAL A 38 -6.59 3.77 -10.84
CA VAL A 38 -6.28 2.40 -10.42
C VAL A 38 -5.15 2.38 -9.38
N TYR A 39 -4.08 3.16 -9.60
CA TYR A 39 -2.95 3.21 -8.69
C TYR A 39 -3.28 3.95 -7.39
N ALA A 40 -4.01 5.07 -7.47
CA ALA A 40 -4.46 5.80 -6.28
C ALA A 40 -5.34 4.91 -5.38
N ASN A 41 -6.31 4.23 -6.00
CA ASN A 41 -7.24 3.33 -5.33
C ASN A 41 -6.53 2.10 -4.75
N LEU A 42 -5.54 1.54 -5.45
CA LEU A 42 -4.74 0.41 -4.96
C LEU A 42 -3.90 0.80 -3.73
N ILE A 43 -3.25 1.98 -3.76
CA ILE A 43 -2.50 2.49 -2.62
C ILE A 43 -3.44 2.79 -1.44
N CYS A 44 -4.60 3.38 -1.72
CA CYS A 44 -5.63 3.65 -0.71
C CYS A 44 -6.09 2.35 -0.02
N LEU A 45 -6.41 1.33 -0.82
CA LEU A 45 -6.84 0.01 -0.34
C LEU A 45 -5.74 -0.63 0.50
N THR A 46 -4.51 -0.65 0.01
CA THR A 46 -3.35 -1.25 0.69
C THR A 46 -3.08 -0.59 2.04
N ASN A 47 -3.07 0.76 2.08
CA ASN A 47 -2.86 1.50 3.33
C ASN A 47 -3.93 1.19 4.38
N ARG A 48 -5.21 1.09 3.98
CA ARG A 48 -6.30 0.77 4.91
C ARG A 48 -6.21 -0.67 5.39
N LEU A 49 -5.91 -1.62 4.51
CA LEU A 49 -5.73 -3.03 4.87
C LEU A 49 -4.59 -3.24 5.88
N LEU A 50 -3.44 -2.60 5.63
CA LEU A 50 -2.30 -2.67 6.52
C LEU A 50 -2.61 -2.07 7.90
N ARG A 51 -3.25 -0.89 7.94
CA ARG A 51 -3.69 -0.26 9.20
C ARG A 51 -4.67 -1.10 9.98
N ASN A 52 -5.65 -1.70 9.29
CA ASN A 52 -6.61 -2.60 9.91
C ASN A 52 -5.95 -3.90 10.42
N SER A 53 -4.77 -4.24 9.90
CA SER A 53 -3.95 -5.37 10.35
C SER A 53 -2.89 -4.97 11.40
N GLY A 54 -2.92 -3.74 11.90
CA GLY A 54 -1.98 -3.25 12.92
C GLY A 54 -0.64 -2.73 12.38
N ILE A 55 -0.48 -2.59 11.06
CA ILE A 55 0.72 -2.05 10.43
C ILE A 55 0.50 -0.60 9.97
N GLY A 56 1.38 0.29 10.46
CA GLY A 56 1.45 1.70 10.09
C GLY A 56 0.71 2.61 11.07
N ASP A 57 1.04 3.90 11.02
CA ASP A 57 0.41 4.91 11.86
C ASP A 57 -0.90 5.43 11.25
N GLY A 58 -1.93 5.52 12.10
CA GLY A 58 -3.22 6.12 11.78
C GLY A 58 -4.41 5.30 12.30
N PRO A 59 -5.62 5.91 12.31
CA PRO A 59 -6.82 5.22 12.74
C PRO A 59 -7.17 4.09 11.77
N GLN A 60 -7.75 3.02 12.31
CA GLN A 60 -8.42 2.01 11.50
C GLN A 60 -9.58 2.67 10.76
N GLN A 61 -9.73 2.31 9.48
CA GLN A 61 -10.75 2.89 8.62
C GLN A 61 -11.52 1.79 7.91
N ALA A 62 -12.85 1.94 7.88
CA ALA A 62 -13.68 1.09 7.05
C ALA A 62 -13.25 1.21 5.58
N ILE A 63 -13.23 0.09 4.89
CA ILE A 63 -12.91 0.03 3.46
C ILE A 63 -14.23 -0.03 2.70
N PRO A 64 -14.57 0.98 1.88
CA PRO A 64 -15.81 0.98 1.11
C PRO A 64 -15.85 -0.18 0.11
N ALA A 65 -17.00 -0.86 -0.02
CA ALA A 65 -17.20 -1.92 -1.01
C ALA A 65 -16.88 -1.46 -2.45
N ALA A 66 -17.26 -0.22 -2.78
CA ALA A 66 -16.98 0.40 -4.08
C ALA A 66 -15.47 0.46 -4.42
N LEU A 67 -14.59 0.48 -3.42
CA LEU A 67 -13.14 0.48 -3.65
C LEU A 67 -12.65 -0.89 -4.14
N TYR A 68 -13.20 -1.97 -3.59
CA TYR A 68 -12.97 -3.34 -4.05
C TYR A 68 -13.51 -3.56 -5.46
N GLU A 69 -14.75 -3.13 -5.70
CA GLU A 69 -15.42 -3.25 -7.00
C GLU A 69 -14.64 -2.55 -8.12
N ARG A 70 -14.18 -1.32 -7.89
CA ARG A 70 -13.39 -0.56 -8.89
C ARG A 70 -12.06 -1.22 -9.23
N LEU A 71 -11.47 -1.93 -8.30
CA LEU A 71 -10.20 -2.64 -8.50
C LEU A 71 -10.41 -4.06 -9.04
N GLY A 72 -11.66 -4.56 -9.05
CA GLY A 72 -11.95 -5.97 -9.38
C GLY A 72 -11.33 -6.96 -8.39
N ILE A 73 -11.06 -6.53 -7.16
CA ILE A 73 -10.41 -7.33 -6.11
C ILE A 73 -11.46 -7.69 -5.08
N THR A 74 -11.59 -8.98 -4.74
CA THR A 74 -12.49 -9.39 -3.67
C THR A 74 -11.85 -9.14 -2.29
N PRO A 75 -12.64 -8.89 -1.24
CA PRO A 75 -12.12 -8.70 0.12
C PRO A 75 -11.25 -9.86 0.58
N GLU A 76 -11.59 -11.10 0.22
CA GLU A 76 -10.84 -12.31 0.56
C GLU A 76 -9.47 -12.30 -0.10
N LYS A 77 -9.40 -12.03 -1.41
CA LYS A 77 -8.12 -11.94 -2.14
C LYS A 77 -7.23 -10.83 -1.59
N ALA A 78 -7.83 -9.71 -1.21
CA ALA A 78 -7.10 -8.60 -0.59
C ALA A 78 -6.55 -9.00 0.79
N GLY A 79 -7.34 -9.71 1.60
CA GLY A 79 -6.91 -10.25 2.88
C GLY A 79 -5.79 -11.28 2.74
N ASP A 80 -5.89 -12.20 1.78
CA ASP A 80 -4.85 -13.19 1.48
C ASP A 80 -3.53 -12.53 1.06
N ALA A 81 -3.61 -11.47 0.24
CA ALA A 81 -2.43 -10.71 -0.17
C ALA A 81 -1.74 -10.05 1.03
N VAL A 82 -2.52 -9.45 1.93
CA VAL A 82 -2.00 -8.84 3.17
C VAL A 82 -1.38 -9.91 4.06
N LYS A 83 -2.04 -11.05 4.23
CA LYS A 83 -1.52 -12.16 5.04
C LYS A 83 -0.15 -12.63 4.53
N LYS A 84 0.03 -12.80 3.21
CA LYS A 84 1.33 -13.15 2.63
C LYS A 84 2.40 -12.09 2.91
N VAL A 85 2.03 -10.80 2.88
CA VAL A 85 2.96 -9.71 3.23
C VAL A 85 3.33 -9.76 4.71
N LEU A 86 2.37 -10.05 5.60
CA LEU A 86 2.61 -10.21 7.04
C LEU A 86 3.49 -11.42 7.34
N GLU A 87 3.28 -12.55 6.65
CA GLU A 87 4.13 -13.73 6.78
C GLU A 87 5.57 -13.44 6.33
N ALA A 88 5.73 -12.60 5.31
CA ALA A 88 7.03 -12.14 4.84
C ALA A 88 7.61 -10.97 5.67
N GLU A 89 6.86 -10.41 6.62
CA GLU A 89 7.21 -9.17 7.32
C GLU A 89 8.59 -9.25 7.96
N ALA A 90 8.91 -10.34 8.66
CA ALA A 90 10.21 -10.49 9.31
C ALA A 90 11.37 -10.34 8.31
N ALA A 91 11.30 -11.02 7.16
CA ALA A 91 12.29 -10.90 6.10
C ALA A 91 12.32 -9.50 5.48
N LEU A 92 11.15 -8.87 5.31
CA LEU A 92 11.03 -7.48 4.81
C LEU A 92 11.70 -6.48 5.76
N ARG A 93 11.52 -6.66 7.07
CA ARG A 93 12.13 -5.80 8.10
C ARG A 93 13.64 -5.94 8.10
N GLU A 94 14.16 -7.16 7.95
CA GLU A 94 15.59 -7.41 7.81
C GLU A 94 16.18 -6.74 6.57
N LEU A 95 15.53 -6.87 5.41
CA LEU A 95 15.95 -6.21 4.18
C LEU A 95 15.93 -4.68 4.33
N ALA A 96 14.86 -4.10 4.87
CA ALA A 96 14.75 -2.66 5.08
C ALA A 96 15.84 -2.13 6.04
N ALA A 97 16.17 -2.89 7.08
CA ALA A 97 17.24 -2.56 8.01
C ALA A 97 18.63 -2.57 7.36
N GLN A 98 18.85 -3.37 6.31
CA GLN A 98 20.09 -3.36 5.53
C GLN A 98 20.16 -2.13 4.60
N PHE A 99 19.05 -1.77 3.95
CA PHE A 99 19.00 -0.57 3.10
C PHE A 99 19.24 0.73 3.87
N ASN A 100 18.75 0.82 5.11
CA ASN A 100 18.96 2.00 5.96
C ASN A 100 20.40 2.11 6.54
N ARG A 101 21.28 1.15 6.23
CA ARG A 101 22.71 1.17 6.61
C ARG A 101 23.64 1.55 5.46
N LEU A 102 23.14 1.70 4.23
CA LEU A 102 23.95 2.20 3.13
C LEU A 102 24.06 3.73 3.26
N PRO A 103 25.26 4.31 3.41
CA PRO A 103 25.43 5.75 3.28
C PRO A 103 25.08 6.13 1.84
N GLY A 104 24.25 7.16 1.68
CA GLY A 104 23.94 7.77 0.39
C GLY A 104 25.14 8.45 -0.24
#